data_AF-A0A1M5L3E2-F1
#
_entry.id   AF-A0A1M5L3E2-F1
#
_cell.length_a   1.000
_cell.length_b   1.000
_cell.length_c   1.000
_cell.angle_alpha   90.00
_cell.angle_beta   90.00
_cell.angle_gamma   90.00
#
_symmetry.space_group_name_H-M   'P 1'
#
loop_
_entity.id
_entity.type
_entity.pdbx_description
1 polymer ?
#
loop_
_entity_poly.entity_id
_entity_poly.type
_entity_poly.pdbx_seq_one_letter_code
_entity_poly.pdbx_strand_id
1 'polypeptide(L)'
;MPKVLPRQKGRRIEFIGDFTNDSIVIGNYGDASLVARGNFNLSGLIYCGRNTVEMEIAGDGMIVFKGVCKKLMIKRVEGNCVIDLSDLTTQSVWCESARGKSIVTLGRTRTIELLSLDEDALVRYEGKPLLLNYSLRGNSKIENWKTDTE
;
A
#
# COMPACT_ATOMS: atom_id res chain seq x y z
N MET A 1 37.99 -6.02 0.36
CA MET A 1 36.98 -4.98 0.03
C MET A 1 35.69 -5.68 -0.37
N PRO A 2 34.54 -5.43 0.28
CA PRO A 2 33.29 -6.02 -0.15
C PRO A 2 32.84 -5.35 -1.46
N LYS A 3 32.60 -6.16 -2.49
CA LYS A 3 32.03 -5.69 -3.77
C LYS A 3 30.61 -5.21 -3.50
N VAL A 4 30.39 -3.90 -3.56
CA VAL A 4 29.05 -3.32 -3.60
C VAL A 4 28.44 -3.72 -4.93
N LEU A 5 27.54 -4.71 -4.91
CA LEU A 5 26.77 -5.08 -6.08
C LEU A 5 25.94 -3.86 -6.51
N PRO A 6 25.86 -3.55 -7.82
CA PRO A 6 25.04 -2.45 -8.30
C PRO A 6 23.60 -2.67 -7.86
N ARG A 7 22.99 -1.66 -7.22
CA ARG A 7 21.56 -1.68 -6.86
C ARG A 7 20.77 -1.98 -8.13
N GLN A 8 20.11 -3.14 -8.17
CA GLN A 8 19.20 -3.51 -9.24
C GLN A 8 18.16 -2.39 -9.39
N LYS A 9 18.05 -1.85 -10.61
CA LYS A 9 17.10 -0.77 -10.94
C LYS A 9 15.70 -1.30 -10.65
N GLY A 10 15.02 -0.72 -9.66
CA GLY A 10 13.70 -1.20 -9.23
C GLY A 10 12.70 -1.24 -10.37
N ARG A 11 11.84 -2.26 -10.39
CA ARG A 11 10.84 -2.44 -11.45
C ARG A 11 9.70 -1.44 -11.24
N ARG A 12 9.37 -0.65 -12.27
CA ARG A 12 8.25 0.29 -12.25
C ARG A 12 7.12 -0.24 -13.13
N ILE A 13 5.90 -0.26 -12.58
CA ILE A 13 4.66 -0.69 -13.24
C ILE A 13 3.71 0.50 -13.20
N GLU A 14 3.19 0.92 -14.36
CA GLU A 14 2.36 2.11 -14.46
C GLU A 14 1.05 1.81 -15.18
N PHE A 15 -0.03 2.37 -14.65
CA PHE A 15 -1.37 2.36 -15.23
C PHE A 15 -1.88 3.81 -15.24
N ILE A 16 -2.15 4.36 -16.42
CA ILE A 16 -2.57 5.76 -16.58
C ILE A 16 -3.79 5.80 -17.51
N GLY A 17 -4.87 6.44 -17.05
CA GLY A 17 -6.14 6.51 -17.76
C GLY A 17 -7.14 5.48 -17.21
N ASP A 18 -7.99 4.95 -18.07
CA ASP A 18 -8.96 3.91 -17.70
C ASP A 18 -8.34 2.53 -17.90
N PHE A 19 -8.19 1.76 -16.82
CA PHE A 19 -7.50 0.48 -16.88
C PHE A 19 -8.16 -0.60 -16.01
N THR A 20 -8.19 -1.83 -16.52
CA THR A 20 -8.63 -3.01 -15.77
C THR A 20 -7.64 -4.15 -15.98
N ASN A 21 -7.14 -4.75 -14.91
CA ASN A 21 -6.25 -5.91 -14.96
C ASN A 21 -6.28 -6.67 -13.64
N ASP A 22 -6.64 -7.95 -13.71
CA ASP A 22 -6.83 -8.84 -12.55
C ASP A 22 -5.66 -9.80 -12.29
N SER A 23 -4.59 -9.69 -13.07
CA SER A 23 -3.54 -10.69 -13.17
C SER A 23 -2.14 -10.08 -12.97
N ILE A 24 -2.04 -9.00 -12.18
CA ILE A 24 -0.76 -8.33 -11.92
C ILE A 24 0.10 -9.21 -11.01
N VAL A 25 1.37 -9.41 -11.35
CA VAL A 25 2.33 -10.15 -10.50
C VAL A 25 3.56 -9.29 -10.24
N ILE A 26 3.75 -8.92 -8.97
CA ILE A 26 4.95 -8.24 -8.47
C ILE A 26 5.83 -9.29 -7.77
N GLY A 27 6.82 -9.82 -8.50
CA GLY A 27 7.69 -10.89 -8.02
C GLY A 27 9.00 -10.42 -7.38
N ASN A 28 9.73 -11.36 -6.79
CA ASN A 28 10.93 -11.16 -5.96
C ASN A 28 12.22 -10.77 -6.73
N TYR A 29 12.15 -9.74 -7.57
CA TYR A 29 13.27 -9.28 -8.42
C TYR A 29 13.93 -7.99 -7.91
N GLY A 30 13.75 -7.67 -6.63
CA GLY A 30 14.19 -6.41 -6.02
C GLY A 30 13.01 -5.54 -5.60
N ASP A 31 13.29 -4.26 -5.34
CA ASP A 31 12.26 -3.28 -5.04
C ASP A 31 11.37 -3.02 -6.26
N ALA A 32 10.10 -2.79 -6.02
CA ALA A 32 9.11 -2.51 -7.06
C ALA A 32 8.32 -1.24 -6.75
N SER A 33 7.89 -0.54 -7.80
CA SER A 33 7.02 0.64 -7.73
C SER A 33 5.81 0.42 -8.62
N LEU A 34 4.63 0.70 -8.09
CA LEU A 34 3.36 0.67 -8.79
C LEU A 34 2.73 2.06 -8.76
N VAL A 35 2.41 2.59 -9.94
CA VAL A 35 1.74 3.88 -10.11
C VAL A 35 0.40 3.63 -10.81
N ALA A 36 -0.70 4.09 -10.23
CA ALA A 36 -2.02 4.06 -10.87
C ALA A 36 -2.65 5.45 -10.85
N ARG A 37 -3.05 5.96 -12.01
CA ARG A 37 -3.67 7.28 -12.17
C ARG A 37 -4.87 7.23 -13.11
N GLY A 38 -6.01 7.80 -12.72
CA GLY A 38 -7.25 7.76 -13.50
C GLY A 38 -8.28 6.79 -12.91
N ASN A 39 -9.09 6.15 -13.76
CA ASN A 39 -10.04 5.14 -13.32
C ASN A 39 -9.41 3.75 -13.40
N PHE A 40 -9.40 3.00 -12.30
CA PHE A 40 -8.68 1.72 -12.26
C PHE A 40 -9.47 0.61 -11.56
N ASN A 41 -9.32 -0.61 -12.07
CA ASN A 41 -9.71 -1.83 -11.37
C ASN A 41 -8.57 -2.84 -11.49
N LEU A 42 -7.71 -2.89 -10.48
CA LEU A 42 -6.49 -3.67 -10.50
C LEU A 42 -6.56 -4.77 -9.45
N SER A 43 -6.15 -5.99 -9.80
CA SER A 43 -5.87 -6.99 -8.79
C SER A 43 -4.68 -7.87 -9.14
N GLY A 44 -4.11 -8.52 -8.12
CA GLY A 44 -2.95 -9.36 -8.33
C GLY A 44 -2.26 -9.88 -7.08
N LEU A 45 -1.01 -10.28 -7.29
CA LEU A 45 -0.16 -10.93 -6.31
C LEU A 45 1.14 -10.14 -6.07
N ILE A 46 1.50 -9.97 -4.81
CA ILE A 46 2.78 -9.43 -4.37
C ILE A 46 3.58 -10.55 -3.68
N TYR A 47 4.74 -10.88 -4.22
CA TYR A 47 5.68 -11.86 -3.67
C TYR A 47 7.07 -11.24 -3.54
N CYS A 48 7.21 -10.29 -2.63
CA CYS A 48 8.42 -9.51 -2.39
C CYS A 48 8.87 -9.61 -0.92
N GLY A 49 8.89 -10.81 -0.34
CA GLY A 49 9.08 -11.01 1.12
C GLY A 49 10.38 -10.44 1.72
N ARG A 50 11.35 -10.04 0.89
CA ARG A 50 12.60 -9.38 1.33
C ARG A 50 12.74 -7.92 0.87
N ASN A 51 11.86 -7.45 0.00
CA ASN A 51 12.00 -6.17 -0.70
C ASN A 51 10.87 -5.21 -0.38
N THR A 52 11.02 -3.98 -0.86
CA THR A 52 10.04 -2.91 -0.73
C THR A 52 9.12 -2.88 -1.93
N VAL A 53 7.82 -2.70 -1.69
CA VAL A 53 6.86 -2.32 -2.72
C VAL A 53 6.40 -0.90 -2.44
N GLU A 54 6.58 -0.04 -3.43
CA GLU A 54 6.15 1.35 -3.40
C GLU A 54 4.87 1.51 -4.22
N MET A 55 3.93 2.31 -3.72
CA MET A 55 2.65 2.61 -4.37
C MET A 55 2.38 4.11 -4.41
N GLU A 56 1.94 4.59 -5.58
CA GLU A 56 1.43 5.95 -5.78
C GLU A 56 0.11 5.87 -6.56
N ILE A 57 -1.00 6.19 -5.89
CA ILE A 57 -2.36 6.02 -6.41
C ILE A 57 -3.08 7.37 -6.42
N ALA A 58 -3.66 7.75 -7.56
CA ALA A 58 -4.45 8.97 -7.67
C ALA A 58 -5.61 8.82 -8.67
N GLY A 59 -6.84 8.86 -8.18
CA GLY A 59 -8.04 8.75 -9.00
C GLY A 59 -9.11 7.89 -8.34
N ASP A 60 -9.89 7.20 -9.15
CA ASP A 60 -11.11 6.53 -8.74
C ASP A 60 -11.06 5.03 -9.08
N GLY A 61 -11.59 4.20 -8.19
CA GLY A 61 -11.69 2.76 -8.44
C GLY A 61 -11.07 1.88 -7.35
N MET A 62 -10.65 0.66 -7.70
CA MET A 62 -10.29 -0.39 -6.74
C MET A 62 -8.96 -1.05 -7.08
N ILE A 63 -8.16 -1.31 -6.06
CA ILE A 63 -6.93 -2.10 -6.13
C ILE A 63 -7.02 -3.21 -5.09
N VAL A 64 -6.76 -4.45 -5.49
CA VAL A 64 -6.73 -5.62 -4.58
C VAL A 64 -5.43 -6.38 -4.74
N PHE A 65 -4.58 -6.39 -3.71
CA PHE A 65 -3.36 -7.20 -3.73
C PHE A 65 -3.29 -8.12 -2.52
N LYS A 66 -2.83 -9.34 -2.76
CA LYS A 66 -2.55 -10.34 -1.72
C LYS A 66 -1.11 -10.85 -1.81
N GLY A 67 -0.63 -11.44 -0.71
CA GLY A 67 0.68 -12.09 -0.64
C GLY A 67 1.58 -11.56 0.47
N VAL A 68 2.84 -11.28 0.16
CA VAL A 68 3.84 -10.87 1.16
C VAL A 68 4.84 -9.86 0.61
N CYS A 69 5.15 -8.83 1.39
CA CYS A 69 6.34 -8.00 1.18
C CYS A 69 7.03 -7.66 2.50
N LYS A 70 8.29 -7.22 2.45
CA LYS A 70 8.99 -6.79 3.67
C LYS A 70 8.44 -5.44 4.13
N LYS A 71 8.50 -4.45 3.23
CA LYS A 71 8.06 -3.09 3.47
C LYS A 71 7.08 -2.68 2.37
N LEU A 72 5.97 -2.09 2.77
CA LEU A 72 5.06 -1.40 1.88
C LEU A 72 5.24 0.11 2.07
N MET A 73 5.50 0.84 0.99
CA MET A 73 5.61 2.29 0.98
C MET A 73 4.47 2.88 0.16
N ILE A 74 3.48 3.43 0.83
CA ILE A 74 2.39 4.17 0.22
C ILE A 74 2.79 5.64 0.24
N LYS A 75 3.27 6.16 -0.90
CA LYS A 75 3.70 7.55 -1.01
C LYS A 75 2.52 8.52 -1.07
N ARG A 76 1.48 8.11 -1.79
CA ARG A 76 0.29 8.93 -1.99
C ARG A 76 -0.90 8.05 -2.35
N VAL A 77 -2.03 8.34 -1.73
CA VAL A 77 -3.35 7.87 -2.14
C VAL A 77 -4.28 9.07 -2.18
N GLU A 78 -5.00 9.25 -3.29
CA GLU A 78 -5.90 10.38 -3.46
C GLU A 78 -7.05 10.05 -4.39
N GLY A 79 -8.21 10.65 -4.13
CA GLY A 79 -9.42 10.53 -4.94
C GLY A 79 -10.48 9.70 -4.23
N ASN A 80 -11.39 9.08 -4.97
CA ASN A 80 -12.40 8.18 -4.45
C ASN A 80 -12.05 6.73 -4.84
N CYS A 81 -11.09 6.16 -4.11
CA CYS A 81 -10.57 4.84 -4.39
C CYS A 81 -10.49 3.92 -3.16
N VAL A 82 -10.48 2.61 -3.43
CA VAL A 82 -10.33 1.56 -2.43
C VAL A 82 -9.06 0.77 -2.74
N ILE A 83 -8.17 0.67 -1.76
CA ILE A 83 -6.95 -0.13 -1.82
C ILE A 83 -7.09 -1.23 -0.77
N ASP A 84 -7.44 -2.43 -1.22
CA ASP A 84 -7.60 -3.61 -0.39
C ASP A 84 -6.31 -4.45 -0.40
N LEU A 85 -5.61 -4.41 0.72
CA LEU A 85 -4.40 -5.16 1.02
C LEU A 85 -4.61 -6.04 2.25
N SER A 86 -5.87 -6.38 2.57
CA SER A 86 -6.22 -7.20 3.74
C SER A 86 -5.52 -8.56 3.75
N ASP A 87 -5.30 -9.15 2.58
CA ASP A 87 -4.57 -10.41 2.38
C ASP A 87 -3.06 -10.22 2.09
N LEU A 88 -2.52 -9.02 2.33
CA LEU A 88 -1.08 -8.73 2.20
C LEU A 88 -0.42 -8.72 3.59
N THR A 89 0.56 -9.61 3.79
CA THR A 89 1.38 -9.61 5.00
C THR A 89 2.62 -8.74 4.82
N THR A 90 2.89 -7.86 5.79
CA THR A 90 4.07 -6.97 5.77
C THR A 90 4.80 -6.92 7.11
N GLN A 91 6.09 -6.58 7.11
CA GLN A 91 6.78 -6.25 8.36
C GLN A 91 6.49 -4.80 8.73
N SER A 92 6.58 -3.88 7.77
CA SER A 92 6.24 -2.48 7.99
C SER A 92 5.48 -1.86 6.83
N VAL A 93 4.59 -0.95 7.18
CA VAL A 93 3.90 -0.05 6.25
C VAL A 93 4.35 1.37 6.57
N TRP A 94 4.73 2.12 5.54
CA TRP A 94 4.94 3.55 5.62
C TRP A 94 3.91 4.22 4.71
N CYS A 95 3.05 5.08 5.26
CA CYS A 95 2.00 5.75 4.49
C CYS A 95 2.12 7.28 4.53
N GLU A 96 2.91 7.86 3.64
CA GLU A 96 3.23 9.29 3.62
C GLU A 96 1.99 10.19 3.52
N SER A 97 1.00 9.82 2.71
CA SER A 97 -0.24 10.58 2.57
C SER A 97 -1.39 9.74 1.99
N ALA A 98 -2.56 9.82 2.63
CA ALA A 98 -3.82 9.43 2.02
C ALA A 98 -4.89 10.52 2.25
N ARG A 99 -5.62 10.89 1.19
CA ARG A 99 -6.58 12.00 1.18
C ARG A 99 -7.74 11.75 0.23
N GLY A 100 -8.75 12.62 0.23
CA GLY A 100 -9.99 12.40 -0.51
C GLY A 100 -10.90 11.41 0.20
N LYS A 101 -11.65 10.63 -0.57
CA LYS A 101 -12.53 9.55 -0.09
C LYS A 101 -11.82 8.20 -0.17
N SER A 102 -10.50 8.20 -0.01
CA SER A 102 -9.68 7.00 -0.15
C SER A 102 -9.85 6.05 1.04
N ILE A 103 -9.99 4.76 0.79
CA ILE A 103 -10.00 3.72 1.81
C ILE A 103 -8.83 2.79 1.57
N VAL A 104 -7.91 2.69 2.54
CA VAL A 104 -6.79 1.73 2.50
C VAL A 104 -7.00 0.68 3.58
N THR A 105 -7.13 -0.58 3.19
CA THR A 105 -7.25 -1.70 4.14
C THR A 105 -5.95 -2.49 4.15
N LEU A 106 -5.28 -2.51 5.30
CA LEU A 106 -4.00 -3.19 5.51
C LEU A 106 -4.22 -4.54 6.19
N GLY A 107 -3.58 -5.56 5.65
CA GLY A 107 -3.47 -6.87 6.28
C GLY A 107 -2.48 -6.90 7.42
N ARG A 108 -2.09 -8.11 7.82
CA ARG A 108 -1.17 -8.36 8.94
C ARG A 108 0.13 -7.60 8.79
N THR A 109 0.36 -6.67 9.71
CA THR A 109 1.49 -5.75 9.70
C THR A 109 2.05 -5.63 11.12
N ARG A 110 3.38 -5.54 11.28
CA ARG A 110 3.98 -5.36 12.63
C ARG A 110 4.06 -3.89 13.04
N THR A 111 4.37 -3.00 12.09
CA THR A 111 4.55 -1.56 12.35
C THR A 111 3.95 -0.74 11.22
N ILE A 112 3.25 0.34 11.57
CA ILE A 112 2.73 1.33 10.62
C ILE A 112 3.32 2.69 10.99
N GLU A 113 3.99 3.33 10.03
CA GLU A 113 4.77 4.55 10.24
C GLU A 113 4.30 5.69 9.33
N LEU A 114 4.45 6.92 9.82
CA LEU A 114 4.31 8.16 9.04
C LEU A 114 2.94 8.35 8.38
N LEU A 115 1.89 7.82 9.01
CA LEU A 115 0.52 7.80 8.53
C LEU A 115 -0.12 9.20 8.58
N SER A 116 -0.10 9.92 7.47
CA SER A 116 -0.75 11.23 7.34
C SER A 116 -2.06 11.11 6.56
N LEU A 117 -3.19 11.37 7.24
CA LEU A 117 -4.52 11.31 6.65
C LEU A 117 -5.19 12.68 6.66
N ASP A 118 -5.91 12.97 5.58
CA ASP A 118 -6.67 14.23 5.42
C ASP A 118 -8.04 13.98 4.79
N GLU A 119 -8.91 14.99 4.86
CA GLU A 119 -10.26 14.97 4.30
C GLU A 119 -11.10 13.80 4.84
N ASP A 120 -11.63 12.92 3.99
CA ASP A 120 -12.47 11.77 4.39
C ASP A 120 -11.69 10.44 4.33
N ALA A 121 -10.35 10.49 4.30
CA ALA A 121 -9.53 9.29 4.12
C ALA A 121 -9.63 8.34 5.32
N LEU A 122 -9.69 7.04 5.03
CA LEU A 122 -9.81 5.97 6.02
C LEU A 122 -8.70 4.94 5.83
N VAL A 123 -7.96 4.65 6.90
CA VAL A 123 -7.02 3.53 6.93
C VAL A 123 -7.47 2.50 7.95
N ARG A 124 -7.71 1.29 7.46
CA ARG A 124 -8.07 0.12 8.26
C ARG A 124 -6.88 -0.81 8.40
N TYR A 125 -6.68 -1.40 9.57
CA TYR A 125 -5.63 -2.41 9.76
C TYR A 125 -6.11 -3.62 10.58
N GLU A 126 -5.51 -4.79 10.32
CA GLU A 126 -5.70 -6.04 11.08
C GLU A 126 -4.67 -6.14 12.23
N GLY A 127 -5.09 -6.71 13.37
CA GLY A 127 -4.22 -7.11 14.47
C GLY A 127 -3.85 -5.97 15.42
N LYS A 128 -2.65 -6.03 16.00
CA LYS A 128 -2.13 -5.02 16.95
C LYS A 128 -0.77 -4.45 16.48
N PRO A 129 -0.69 -3.81 15.29
CA PRO A 129 0.54 -3.17 14.85
C PRO A 129 0.96 -2.03 15.77
N LEU A 130 2.26 -1.78 15.88
CA LEU A 130 2.77 -0.56 16.50
C LEU A 130 2.54 0.62 15.54
N LEU A 131 1.73 1.60 15.93
CA LEU A 131 1.52 2.84 15.18
C LEU A 131 2.53 3.90 15.62
N LEU A 132 3.29 4.45 14.67
CA LEU A 132 4.31 5.48 14.91
C LEU A 132 4.07 6.69 14.01
N ASN A 133 4.16 7.90 14.59
CA ASN A 133 4.12 9.18 13.87
C ASN A 133 2.93 9.29 12.90
N TYR A 134 1.71 9.44 13.43
CA TYR A 134 0.52 9.64 12.62
C TYR A 134 -0.05 11.06 12.78
N SER A 135 -0.72 11.56 11.74
CA SER A 135 -1.42 12.84 11.74
C SER A 135 -2.77 12.66 11.06
N LEU A 136 -3.83 13.17 11.69
CA LEU A 136 -5.19 13.13 11.18
C LEU A 136 -5.72 14.55 11.03
N ARG A 137 -6.30 14.83 9.88
CA ARG A 137 -6.95 16.11 9.53
C ARG A 137 -8.31 15.85 8.89
N GLY A 138 -9.18 16.85 8.88
CA GLY A 138 -10.54 16.70 8.36
C GLY A 138 -11.35 15.66 9.15
N ASN A 139 -12.09 14.83 8.42
CA ASN A 139 -12.89 13.72 8.93
C ASN A 139 -12.15 12.37 8.87
N SER A 140 -10.83 12.39 8.63
CA SER A 140 -10.05 11.17 8.43
C SER A 140 -9.99 10.29 9.67
N LYS A 141 -9.84 8.98 9.45
CA LYS A 141 -9.90 7.97 10.52
C LYS A 141 -8.87 6.87 10.32
N ILE A 142 -8.44 6.31 11.44
CA ILE A 142 -7.70 5.05 11.49
C ILE A 142 -8.53 4.06 12.31
N GLU A 143 -8.80 2.88 11.76
CA GLU A 143 -9.67 1.89 12.38
C GLU A 143 -8.96 0.53 12.46
N ASN A 144 -8.97 -0.08 13.64
CA ASN A 144 -8.70 -1.51 13.76
C ASN A 144 -9.99 -2.26 13.43
N TRP A 145 -10.06 -2.87 12.24
CA TRP A 145 -11.29 -3.48 11.75
C TRP A 145 -11.36 -4.99 11.99
N LYS A 146 -10.22 -5.60 12.33
CA LYS A 146 -10.11 -7.03 12.59
C LYS A 146 -9.05 -7.27 13.66
N THR A 147 -9.50 -7.35 14.91
CA THR A 147 -8.68 -7.86 16.01
C THR A 147 -8.57 -9.38 15.86
N ASP A 148 -7.36 -9.93 15.88
CA ASP A 148 -7.18 -11.37 16.11
C ASP A 148 -7.92 -11.70 17.43
N THR A 149 -9.02 -12.45 17.32
CA THR A 149 -9.58 -13.17 18.47
C THR A 149 -8.52 -14.15 18.94
N GLU A 150 -8.13 -14.00 20.20
CA GLU A 150 -7.17 -14.86 20.92
C GLU A 150 -7.48 -16.35 20.79
#